data_AF-A0A4P6JXB3-F1
#
_entry.id   AF-A0A4P6JXB3-F1
#
_cell.length_a   1.000
_cell.length_b   1.000
_cell.length_c   1.000
_cell.angle_alpha   90.00
_cell.angle_beta   90.00
_cell.angle_gamma   90.00
#
_symmetry.space_group_name_H-M   'P 1'
#
loop_
_entity.id
_entity.type
_entity.pdbx_description
1 polymer ?
#
loop_
_entity_poly.entity_id
_entity_poly.type
_entity_poly.pdbx_seq_one_letter_code
_entity_poly.pdbx_strand_id
1 'polypeptide(L)'
;MRQIRLATICMILVMLATGVLLLKQLRYTDAAQSRHQSCVNITATPDYLSSERPQDAIAAINNARKLEHVPALHLPKNFYQLSAVQQQLVLVNLERTDRGLHPLQMDPMLSRIALAYGRQLVDLHFFSHTSPISGTFTNRINSNTALFSHYSLAAENLAGNPQAGIGSIYEYMYDDASENCGHRENILNPALTLIGIGVVPGSVYGTISVQEFLTPAPWSAYISSSAASYPPPQLSIQTSRDDDLSLLHCQAYIENGLDVVRITWFLDKVEVPAQVGPSWTLDLSHLSPGKHTIFAFAVDEEQNYTAARYTLDM
;
A
#
# COMPACT_ATOMS: atom_id res chain seq x y z
N MET A 1 -40.17 -43.07 25.06
CA MET A 1 -40.07 -43.13 23.58
C MET A 1 -39.87 -41.78 22.88
N ARG A 2 -40.44 -40.65 23.35
CA ARG A 2 -40.24 -39.33 22.72
C ARG A 2 -38.84 -38.72 22.89
N GLN A 3 -38.20 -38.87 24.06
CA GLN A 3 -36.87 -38.27 24.31
C GLN A 3 -35.72 -38.94 23.54
N ILE A 4 -35.80 -40.26 23.32
CA ILE A 4 -34.79 -40.99 22.54
C ILE A 4 -34.81 -40.53 21.07
N ARG A 5 -36.00 -40.25 20.50
CA ARG A 5 -36.11 -39.75 19.11
C ARG A 5 -35.53 -38.35 18.92
N LEU A 6 -35.62 -37.47 19.93
CA LEU A 6 -35.04 -36.11 19.85
C LEU A 6 -33.51 -36.15 19.88
N ALA A 7 -32.92 -36.99 20.74
CA ALA A 7 -31.47 -37.13 20.84
C ALA A 7 -30.85 -37.67 19.55
N THR A 8 -31.50 -38.66 18.90
CA THR A 8 -31.03 -39.22 17.62
C THR A 8 -31.08 -38.20 16.48
N ILE A 9 -32.13 -37.38 16.41
CA ILE A 9 -32.27 -36.33 15.38
C ILE A 9 -31.20 -35.24 15.57
N CYS A 10 -30.92 -34.83 16.81
CA CYS A 10 -29.91 -33.83 17.12
C CYS A 10 -28.50 -34.33 16.76
N MET A 11 -28.19 -35.59 17.03
CA MET A 11 -26.89 -36.19 16.69
C MET A 11 -26.67 -36.29 15.18
N ILE A 12 -27.72 -36.59 14.40
CA ILE A 12 -27.65 -36.62 12.92
C ILE A 12 -27.42 -35.22 12.35
N LEU A 13 -28.10 -34.20 12.89
CA LEU A 13 -27.91 -32.80 12.47
C LEU A 13 -26.49 -32.28 12.78
N VAL A 14 -25.94 -32.63 13.95
CA VAL A 14 -24.56 -32.28 14.31
C VAL A 14 -23.58 -32.99 13.38
N MET A 15 -23.75 -34.28 13.08
CA MET A 15 -22.87 -35.00 12.16
C MET A 15 -22.95 -34.49 10.71
N LEU A 16 -24.13 -34.08 10.25
CA LEU A 16 -24.29 -33.43 8.93
C LEU A 16 -23.61 -32.06 8.91
N ALA A 17 -23.77 -31.25 9.95
CA ALA A 17 -23.13 -29.94 10.04
C ALA A 17 -21.60 -30.04 10.13
N THR A 18 -21.06 -30.97 10.93
CA THR A 18 -19.62 -31.23 10.99
C THR A 18 -19.10 -31.82 9.68
N GLY A 19 -19.87 -32.69 9.02
CA GLY A 19 -19.54 -33.24 7.71
C GLY A 19 -19.46 -32.16 6.62
N VAL A 20 -20.39 -31.21 6.61
CA VAL A 20 -20.38 -30.05 5.69
C VAL A 20 -19.21 -29.11 5.99
N LEU A 21 -18.88 -28.89 7.28
CA LEU A 21 -17.74 -28.07 7.67
C LEU A 21 -16.41 -28.72 7.26
N LEU A 22 -16.28 -30.03 7.46
CA LEU A 22 -15.12 -30.83 7.07
C LEU A 22 -14.97 -30.89 5.54
N LEU A 23 -16.06 -31.03 4.79
CA LEU A 23 -16.07 -30.94 3.32
C LEU A 23 -15.69 -29.55 2.81
N LYS A 24 -16.08 -28.47 3.50
CA LYS A 24 -15.62 -27.11 3.19
C LYS A 24 -14.13 -26.92 3.50
N GLN A 25 -13.65 -27.44 4.63
CA GLN A 25 -12.23 -27.40 4.99
C GLN A 25 -11.38 -28.23 4.01
N LEU A 26 -11.82 -29.43 3.63
CA LEU A 26 -11.13 -30.29 2.67
C LEU A 26 -11.10 -29.65 1.27
N ARG A 27 -12.19 -29.01 0.83
CA ARG A 27 -12.21 -28.23 -0.42
C ARG A 27 -11.31 -26.98 -0.36
N TYR A 28 -11.17 -26.37 0.82
CA TYR A 28 -10.26 -25.24 1.03
C TYR A 28 -8.79 -25.69 1.01
N THR A 29 -8.48 -26.84 1.61
CA THR A 29 -7.12 -27.41 1.57
C THR A 29 -6.74 -27.91 0.20
N ASP A 30 -7.65 -28.55 -0.55
CA ASP A 30 -7.40 -28.96 -1.95
C ASP A 30 -7.20 -27.74 -2.87
N ALA A 31 -7.99 -26.67 -2.67
CA ALA A 31 -7.82 -25.40 -3.39
C ALA A 31 -6.58 -24.59 -2.96
N ALA A 32 -6.00 -24.88 -1.79
CA ALA A 32 -4.73 -24.31 -1.35
C ALA A 32 -3.53 -25.17 -1.81
N GLN A 33 -3.69 -26.50 -1.90
CA GLN A 33 -2.66 -27.41 -2.40
C GLN A 33 -2.55 -27.43 -3.93
N SER A 34 -3.60 -27.07 -4.67
CA SER A 34 -3.55 -26.97 -6.14
C SER A 34 -3.01 -25.62 -6.67
N ARG A 35 -2.54 -24.72 -5.81
CA ARG A 35 -2.13 -23.34 -6.17
C ARG A 35 -0.66 -23.13 -6.49
N HIS A 36 0.15 -24.18 -6.55
CA HIS A 36 1.53 -24.07 -7.05
C HIS A 36 1.63 -24.45 -8.53
N GLN A 37 0.75 -23.90 -9.36
CA GLN A 37 1.15 -23.65 -10.74
C GLN A 37 2.08 -22.43 -10.64
N SER A 38 3.37 -22.63 -10.90
CA SER A 38 4.38 -21.57 -10.84
C SER A 38 3.85 -20.34 -11.55
N CYS A 39 3.73 -19.21 -10.84
CA CYS A 39 3.44 -17.91 -11.44
C CYS A 39 4.43 -17.68 -12.58
N VAL A 40 3.95 -17.52 -13.82
CA VAL A 40 4.80 -17.26 -14.98
C VAL A 40 4.51 -15.86 -15.48
N ASN A 41 5.55 -15.06 -15.60
CA ASN A 41 5.44 -13.74 -16.21
C ASN A 41 5.05 -13.89 -17.68
N ILE A 42 4.11 -13.07 -18.10
CA ILE A 42 3.79 -12.89 -19.50
C ILE A 42 4.63 -11.72 -20.00
N THR A 43 5.36 -11.90 -21.11
CA THR A 43 6.17 -10.82 -21.68
C THR A 43 5.29 -9.73 -22.29
N ALA A 44 5.61 -8.46 -22.00
CA ALA A 44 4.91 -7.31 -22.55
C ALA A 44 5.04 -7.28 -24.08
N THR A 45 3.89 -7.40 -24.76
CA THR A 45 3.83 -7.33 -26.22
C THR A 45 2.69 -6.39 -26.60
N PRO A 46 2.92 -5.21 -27.20
CA PRO A 46 4.23 -4.60 -27.44
C PRO A 46 4.98 -4.34 -26.12
N ASP A 47 6.30 -4.18 -26.21
CA ASP A 47 7.10 -3.70 -25.08
C ASP A 47 6.78 -2.23 -24.82
N TYR A 48 5.89 -1.99 -23.86
CA TYR A 48 5.43 -0.66 -23.49
C TYR A 48 6.49 0.14 -22.73
N LEU A 49 7.52 -0.50 -22.14
CA LEU A 49 8.60 0.21 -21.45
C LEU A 49 9.53 0.92 -22.44
N SER A 50 9.60 0.43 -23.67
CA SER A 50 10.30 1.08 -24.78
C SER A 50 9.49 2.18 -25.49
N SER A 51 8.23 2.40 -25.08
CA SER A 51 7.28 3.30 -25.75
C SER A 51 6.81 4.42 -24.83
N GLU A 52 6.65 5.62 -25.37
CA GLU A 52 6.06 6.75 -24.65
C GLU A 52 4.52 6.74 -24.69
N ARG A 53 3.89 5.78 -25.38
CA ARG A 53 2.44 5.76 -25.61
C ARG A 53 1.70 4.93 -24.54
N PRO A 54 0.78 5.52 -23.76
CA PRO A 54 -0.09 4.78 -22.82
C PRO A 54 -0.90 3.65 -23.46
N GLN A 55 -1.18 3.75 -24.75
CA GLN A 55 -1.91 2.74 -25.51
C GLN A 55 -1.14 1.42 -25.65
N ASP A 56 0.20 1.47 -25.62
CA ASP A 56 1.03 0.28 -25.77
C ASP A 56 0.96 -0.61 -24.52
N ALA A 57 0.86 -0.04 -23.31
CA ALA A 57 0.60 -0.87 -22.12
C ALA A 57 -0.80 -1.48 -22.11
N ILE A 58 -1.83 -0.75 -22.57
CA ILE A 58 -3.16 -1.34 -22.74
C ILE A 58 -3.15 -2.48 -23.77
N ALA A 59 -2.40 -2.33 -24.86
CA ALA A 59 -2.21 -3.40 -25.83
C ALA A 59 -1.47 -4.61 -25.22
N ALA A 60 -0.44 -4.35 -24.39
CA ALA A 60 0.27 -5.39 -23.65
C ALA A 60 -0.64 -6.15 -22.68
N ILE A 61 -1.45 -5.43 -21.90
CA ILE A 61 -2.46 -6.03 -21.01
C ILE A 61 -3.45 -6.89 -21.83
N ASN A 62 -3.98 -6.38 -22.94
CA ASN A 62 -4.92 -7.14 -23.77
C ASN A 62 -4.31 -8.39 -24.39
N ASN A 63 -3.02 -8.35 -24.75
CA ASN A 63 -2.31 -9.53 -25.24
C ASN A 63 -2.10 -10.56 -24.12
N ALA A 64 -1.78 -10.14 -22.90
CA ALA A 64 -1.70 -11.03 -21.75
C ALA A 64 -3.07 -11.65 -21.40
N ARG A 65 -4.14 -10.84 -21.38
CA ARG A 65 -5.53 -11.30 -21.19
C ARG A 65 -5.94 -12.35 -22.21
N LYS A 66 -5.56 -12.17 -23.48
CA LYS A 66 -5.82 -13.14 -24.54
C LYS A 66 -5.19 -14.50 -24.26
N LEU A 67 -3.95 -14.54 -23.75
CA LEU A 67 -3.27 -15.80 -23.38
C LEU A 67 -3.99 -16.50 -22.22
N GLU A 68 -4.61 -15.74 -21.34
CA GLU A 68 -5.43 -16.25 -20.25
C GLU A 68 -6.91 -16.51 -20.64
N HIS A 69 -7.27 -16.38 -21.92
CA HIS A 69 -8.64 -16.54 -22.42
C HIS A 69 -9.66 -15.57 -21.81
N VAL A 70 -9.21 -14.36 -21.49
CA VAL A 70 -10.04 -13.27 -20.94
C VAL A 70 -10.32 -12.27 -22.07
N PRO A 71 -11.54 -11.72 -22.19
CA PRO A 71 -11.86 -10.70 -23.19
C PRO A 71 -10.92 -9.49 -23.09
N ALA A 72 -10.70 -8.81 -24.22
CA ALA A 72 -9.99 -7.52 -24.19
C ALA A 72 -10.73 -6.49 -23.33
N LEU A 73 -9.98 -5.60 -22.68
CA LEU A 73 -10.50 -4.53 -21.83
C LEU A 73 -11.47 -3.64 -22.61
N HIS A 74 -12.67 -3.43 -22.05
CA HIS A 74 -13.61 -2.42 -22.52
C HIS A 74 -13.43 -1.15 -21.69
N LEU A 75 -12.55 -0.25 -22.14
CA LEU A 75 -12.23 0.98 -21.43
C LEU A 75 -13.33 2.05 -21.61
N PRO A 76 -13.59 2.89 -20.60
CA PRO A 76 -14.46 4.05 -20.78
C PRO A 76 -13.86 5.04 -21.78
N LYS A 77 -14.70 5.77 -22.52
CA LYS A 77 -14.25 6.70 -23.58
C LYS A 77 -13.25 7.74 -23.09
N ASN A 78 -13.39 8.17 -21.84
CA ASN A 78 -12.54 9.17 -21.20
C ASN A 78 -11.33 8.59 -20.43
N PHE A 79 -11.00 7.31 -20.62
CA PHE A 79 -9.99 6.60 -19.83
C PHE A 79 -8.63 7.31 -19.79
N TYR A 80 -8.15 7.79 -20.94
CA TYR A 80 -6.84 8.46 -21.01
C TYR A 80 -6.85 9.89 -20.46
N GLN A 81 -8.02 10.44 -20.15
CA GLN A 81 -8.18 11.73 -19.46
C GLN A 81 -8.34 11.57 -17.94
N LEU A 82 -8.47 10.33 -17.44
CA LEU A 82 -8.49 10.04 -16.02
C LEU A 82 -7.11 10.23 -15.40
N SER A 83 -7.06 10.54 -14.11
CA SER A 83 -5.82 10.49 -13.32
C SER A 83 -5.26 9.07 -13.27
N ALA A 84 -3.96 8.91 -13.01
CA ALA A 84 -3.31 7.60 -12.86
C ALA A 84 -4.00 6.72 -11.80
N VAL A 85 -4.45 7.31 -10.69
CA VAL A 85 -5.22 6.64 -9.63
C VAL A 85 -6.55 6.10 -10.17
N GLN A 86 -7.30 6.92 -10.91
CA GLN A 86 -8.57 6.50 -11.51
C GLN A 86 -8.37 5.45 -12.59
N GLN A 87 -7.29 5.52 -13.38
CA GLN A 87 -6.94 4.50 -14.36
C GLN A 87 -6.67 3.15 -13.68
N GLN A 88 -5.90 3.13 -12.59
CA GLN A 88 -5.69 1.89 -11.83
C GLN A 88 -6.99 1.30 -11.31
N LEU A 89 -7.86 2.10 -10.68
CA LEU A 89 -9.14 1.60 -10.18
C LEU A 89 -9.98 0.98 -11.30
N VAL A 90 -10.06 1.64 -12.46
CA VAL A 90 -10.78 1.11 -13.62
C VAL A 90 -10.18 -0.23 -14.07
N LEU A 91 -8.86 -0.31 -14.24
CA LEU A 91 -8.20 -1.52 -14.72
C LEU A 91 -8.30 -2.67 -13.72
N VAL A 92 -8.06 -2.42 -12.43
CA VAL A 92 -8.25 -3.40 -11.35
C VAL A 92 -9.67 -3.96 -11.36
N ASN A 93 -10.66 -3.08 -11.47
CA ASN A 93 -12.05 -3.53 -11.48
C ASN A 93 -12.42 -4.27 -12.77
N LEU A 94 -11.87 -3.91 -13.94
CA LEU A 94 -12.06 -4.68 -15.17
C LEU A 94 -11.40 -6.07 -15.09
N GLU A 95 -10.20 -6.18 -14.51
CA GLU A 95 -9.58 -7.48 -14.23
C GLU A 95 -10.44 -8.34 -13.32
N ARG A 96 -11.05 -7.74 -12.29
CA ARG A 96 -11.94 -8.46 -11.37
C ARG A 96 -13.25 -8.87 -12.03
N THR A 97 -13.98 -7.94 -12.65
CA THR A 97 -15.32 -8.22 -13.19
C THR A 97 -15.30 -9.19 -14.35
N ASP A 98 -14.29 -9.10 -15.23
CA ASP A 98 -14.18 -9.99 -16.38
C ASP A 98 -13.75 -11.42 -15.98
N ARG A 99 -13.40 -11.61 -14.71
CA ARG A 99 -13.12 -12.90 -14.05
C ARG A 99 -14.21 -13.31 -13.06
N GLY A 100 -15.35 -12.64 -13.08
CA GLY A 100 -16.51 -12.96 -12.24
C GLY A 100 -16.40 -12.53 -10.78
N LEU A 101 -15.47 -11.62 -10.45
CA LEU A 101 -15.32 -11.06 -9.11
C LEU A 101 -16.08 -9.73 -8.98
N HIS A 102 -16.49 -9.39 -7.76
CA HIS A 102 -17.07 -8.08 -7.47
C HIS A 102 -16.01 -6.98 -7.57
N PRO A 103 -16.36 -5.80 -8.12
CA PRO A 103 -15.45 -4.66 -8.13
C PRO A 103 -15.12 -4.21 -6.70
N LEU A 104 -13.92 -3.70 -6.51
CA LEU A 104 -13.49 -3.03 -5.29
C LEU A 104 -14.06 -1.61 -5.26
N GLN A 105 -14.47 -1.19 -4.07
CA GLN A 105 -14.88 0.19 -3.81
C GLN A 105 -13.66 1.01 -3.36
N MET A 106 -13.46 2.18 -3.99
CA MET A 106 -12.42 3.10 -3.55
C MET A 106 -12.73 3.62 -2.15
N ASP A 107 -11.76 3.53 -1.24
CA ASP A 107 -11.84 4.06 0.11
C ASP A 107 -10.91 5.28 0.28
N PRO A 108 -11.44 6.44 0.72
CA PRO A 108 -10.63 7.65 0.90
C PRO A 108 -9.54 7.54 1.97
N MET A 109 -9.78 6.82 3.08
CA MET A 109 -8.79 6.66 4.15
C MET A 109 -7.61 5.81 3.65
N LEU A 110 -7.89 4.65 3.06
CA LEU A 110 -6.87 3.81 2.45
C LEU A 110 -6.11 4.56 1.36
N SER A 111 -6.78 5.40 0.56
CA SER A 111 -6.11 6.20 -0.47
C SER A 111 -5.12 7.21 0.13
N ARG A 112 -5.46 7.80 1.29
CA ARG A 112 -4.54 8.70 2.02
C ARG A 112 -3.35 7.94 2.58
N ILE A 113 -3.56 6.77 3.18
CA ILE A 113 -2.50 5.89 3.67
C ILE A 113 -1.56 5.49 2.52
N ALA A 114 -2.12 5.03 1.40
CA ALA A 114 -1.35 4.65 0.21
C ALA A 114 -0.52 5.81 -0.35
N LEU A 115 -1.11 7.02 -0.43
CA LEU A 115 -0.42 8.21 -0.90
C LEU A 115 0.69 8.65 0.08
N ALA A 116 0.43 8.64 1.38
CA ALA A 116 1.41 8.96 2.42
C ALA A 116 2.58 7.97 2.40
N TYR A 117 2.30 6.69 2.20
CA TYR A 117 3.33 5.66 2.08
C TYR A 117 4.14 5.79 0.79
N GLY A 118 3.48 6.05 -0.35
CA GLY A 118 4.16 6.34 -1.61
C GLY A 118 5.13 7.51 -1.52
N ARG A 119 4.78 8.56 -0.76
CA ARG A 119 5.68 9.68 -0.50
C ARG A 119 6.89 9.28 0.33
N GLN A 120 6.72 8.44 1.36
CA GLN A 120 7.85 7.89 2.11
C GLN A 120 8.81 7.13 1.19
N LEU A 121 8.30 6.25 0.32
CA LEU A 121 9.13 5.49 -0.64
C LEU A 121 9.97 6.41 -1.55
N VAL A 122 9.37 7.50 -2.02
CA VAL A 122 10.05 8.49 -2.87
C VAL A 122 11.05 9.34 -2.09
N ASP A 123 10.61 9.97 -0.99
CA ASP A 123 11.40 10.96 -0.24
C ASP A 123 12.60 10.34 0.48
N LEU A 124 12.48 9.09 0.93
CA LEU A 124 13.54 8.34 1.60
C LEU A 124 14.30 7.39 0.67
N HIS A 125 13.96 7.38 -0.63
CA HIS A 125 14.65 6.58 -1.65
C HIS A 125 14.74 5.08 -1.33
N PHE A 126 13.64 4.48 -0.85
CA PHE A 126 13.57 3.03 -0.59
C PHE A 126 12.37 2.39 -1.29
N PHE A 127 12.45 1.07 -1.51
CA PHE A 127 11.37 0.28 -2.07
C PHE A 127 11.19 -0.99 -1.23
N SER A 128 10.25 -0.96 -0.29
CA SER A 128 9.97 -2.06 0.65
C SER A 128 8.56 -1.92 1.21
N HIS A 129 7.98 -3.01 1.72
CA HIS A 129 6.74 -2.99 2.53
C HIS A 129 6.97 -2.51 3.98
N THR A 130 8.24 -2.33 4.38
CA THR A 130 8.61 -1.83 5.72
C THR A 130 9.27 -0.47 5.61
N SER A 131 8.65 0.53 6.22
CA SER A 131 9.21 1.88 6.32
C SER A 131 10.05 2.06 7.58
N PRO A 132 11.18 2.79 7.49
CA PRO A 132 11.96 3.18 8.67
C PRO A 132 11.21 4.20 9.56
N ILE A 133 10.15 4.84 9.06
CA ILE A 133 9.32 5.80 9.81
C ILE A 133 8.10 5.10 10.39
N SER A 134 7.32 4.44 9.55
CA SER A 134 5.96 3.96 9.88
C SER A 134 5.86 2.45 10.08
N GLY A 135 6.98 1.73 9.96
CA GLY A 135 7.07 0.29 10.22
C GLY A 135 6.51 -0.56 9.07
N THR A 136 6.10 -1.79 9.41
CA THR A 136 5.50 -2.73 8.44
C THR A 136 4.11 -2.24 8.00
N PHE A 137 3.58 -2.77 6.90
CA PHE A 137 2.19 -2.57 6.49
C PHE A 137 1.18 -2.77 7.65
N THR A 138 1.33 -3.86 8.40
CA THR A 138 0.47 -4.13 9.56
C THR A 138 0.63 -3.10 10.67
N ASN A 139 1.83 -2.54 10.87
CA ASN A 139 2.01 -1.44 11.82
C ASN A 139 1.23 -0.20 11.38
N ARG A 140 1.31 0.20 10.09
CA ARG A 140 0.59 1.36 9.55
C ARG A 140 -0.93 1.24 9.68
N ILE A 141 -1.48 0.08 9.33
CA ILE A 141 -2.93 -0.14 9.44
C ILE A 141 -3.37 -0.17 10.92
N ASN A 142 -2.61 -0.82 11.80
CA ASN A 142 -3.00 -0.94 13.21
C ASN A 142 -2.74 0.31 14.04
N SER A 143 -1.84 1.20 13.61
CA SER A 143 -1.67 2.51 14.24
C SER A 143 -2.75 3.51 13.83
N ASN A 144 -3.48 3.25 12.74
CA ASN A 144 -4.63 4.04 12.35
C ASN A 144 -5.85 3.69 13.22
N THR A 145 -6.26 4.61 14.08
CA THR A 145 -7.33 4.41 15.08
C THR A 145 -8.70 4.15 14.44
N ALA A 146 -8.94 4.61 13.22
CA ALA A 146 -10.18 4.34 12.50
C ALA A 146 -10.23 2.92 11.89
N LEU A 147 -9.06 2.30 11.66
CA LEU A 147 -8.95 0.96 11.08
C LEU A 147 -8.72 -0.11 12.13
N PHE A 148 -7.98 0.20 13.19
CA PHE A 148 -7.58 -0.75 14.22
C PHE A 148 -8.79 -1.52 14.77
N SER A 149 -8.73 -2.86 14.73
CA SER A 149 -9.81 -3.78 15.16
C SER A 149 -11.12 -3.71 14.35
N HIS A 150 -11.17 -2.96 13.25
CA HIS A 150 -12.36 -2.76 12.41
C HIS A 150 -12.32 -3.46 11.04
N TYR A 151 -11.29 -4.28 10.79
CA TYR A 151 -11.12 -5.05 9.55
C TYR A 151 -10.81 -6.53 9.84
N SER A 152 -11.08 -7.39 8.86
CA SER A 152 -10.83 -8.85 8.94
C SER A 152 -9.73 -9.34 7.99
N LEU A 153 -9.48 -8.62 6.90
CA LEU A 153 -8.41 -8.88 5.95
C LEU A 153 -7.88 -7.54 5.43
N ALA A 154 -6.58 -7.46 5.21
CA ALA A 154 -5.94 -6.33 4.55
C ALA A 154 -4.72 -6.82 3.77
N ALA A 155 -4.34 -6.11 2.71
CA ALA A 155 -3.19 -6.43 1.87
C ALA A 155 -2.60 -5.17 1.22
N GLU A 156 -1.36 -5.26 0.74
CA GLU A 156 -0.64 -4.17 0.08
C GLU A 156 -0.01 -4.65 -1.24
N ASN A 157 -0.07 -3.81 -2.28
CA ASN A 157 0.75 -3.96 -3.49
C ASN A 157 1.63 -2.72 -3.71
N LEU A 158 2.88 -2.93 -4.13
CA LEU A 158 3.84 -1.87 -4.46
C LEU A 158 4.44 -2.09 -5.85
N ALA A 159 4.46 -1.05 -6.67
CA ALA A 159 5.08 -1.09 -7.99
C ALA A 159 5.84 0.21 -8.27
N GLY A 160 6.93 0.09 -9.02
CA GLY A 160 7.66 1.21 -9.58
C GLY A 160 7.65 1.13 -11.09
N ASN A 161 6.99 2.06 -11.78
CA ASN A 161 6.84 1.99 -13.24
C ASN A 161 6.91 3.37 -13.91
N PRO A 162 7.59 3.51 -15.08
CA PRO A 162 7.71 4.78 -15.78
C PRO A 162 6.38 5.26 -16.38
N GLN A 163 5.46 4.34 -16.64
CA GLN A 163 4.12 4.65 -17.14
C GLN A 163 3.11 4.69 -16.00
N ALA A 164 2.88 5.91 -15.51
CA ALA A 164 1.98 6.19 -14.40
C ALA A 164 0.60 5.52 -14.57
N GLY A 165 0.16 4.82 -13.52
CA GLY A 165 -1.15 4.19 -13.46
C GLY A 165 -1.22 2.85 -14.20
N ILE A 166 -1.12 2.86 -15.53
CA ILE A 166 -1.37 1.68 -16.37
C ILE A 166 -0.27 0.62 -16.20
N GLY A 167 1.01 1.02 -16.22
CA GLY A 167 2.13 0.09 -16.20
C GLY A 167 2.19 -0.75 -14.92
N SER A 168 1.92 -0.15 -13.76
CA SER A 168 1.83 -0.91 -12.50
C SER A 168 0.74 -1.98 -12.50
N ILE A 169 -0.36 -1.80 -13.24
CA ILE A 169 -1.38 -2.87 -13.36
C ILE A 169 -0.86 -4.03 -14.19
N TYR A 170 -0.06 -3.74 -15.23
CA TYR A 170 0.61 -4.80 -15.97
C TYR A 170 1.53 -5.61 -15.07
N GLU A 171 2.37 -4.92 -14.27
CA GLU A 171 3.28 -5.57 -13.32
C GLU A 171 2.53 -6.45 -12.33
N TYR A 172 1.57 -5.87 -11.60
CA TYR A 172 0.80 -6.60 -10.59
C TYR A 172 0.06 -7.82 -11.14
N MET A 173 -0.42 -7.76 -12.39
CA MET A 173 -1.25 -8.82 -12.95
C MET A 173 -0.46 -9.85 -13.76
N TYR A 174 0.59 -9.44 -14.45
CA TYR A 174 1.18 -10.22 -15.54
C TYR A 174 2.70 -10.35 -15.45
N ASP A 175 3.39 -9.58 -14.61
CA ASP A 175 4.84 -9.62 -14.41
C ASP A 175 5.18 -9.69 -12.91
N ASP A 176 4.56 -10.64 -12.22
CA ASP A 176 4.50 -10.70 -10.75
C ASP A 176 5.20 -11.93 -10.14
N ALA A 177 5.95 -12.70 -10.94
CA ALA A 177 6.60 -13.91 -10.46
C ALA A 177 7.72 -13.65 -9.44
N SER A 178 8.34 -12.45 -9.45
CA SER A 178 9.33 -12.08 -8.42
C SER A 178 8.68 -12.02 -7.03
N GLU A 179 7.41 -11.64 -6.97
CA GLU A 179 6.61 -11.58 -5.75
C GLU A 179 5.73 -12.82 -5.57
N ASN A 180 6.04 -13.89 -6.30
CA ASN A 180 5.31 -15.15 -6.27
C ASN A 180 3.79 -14.95 -6.53
N CYS A 181 3.44 -14.08 -7.49
CA CYS A 181 2.07 -13.71 -7.82
C CYS A 181 1.30 -13.03 -6.66
N GLY A 182 1.97 -12.58 -5.60
CA GLY A 182 1.31 -12.01 -4.41
C GLY A 182 0.47 -10.77 -4.73
N HIS A 183 0.93 -9.91 -5.64
CA HIS A 183 0.17 -8.74 -6.04
C HIS A 183 -1.08 -9.11 -6.83
N ARG A 184 -0.95 -10.07 -7.76
CA ARG A 184 -2.07 -10.60 -8.54
C ARG A 184 -3.11 -11.25 -7.62
N GLU A 185 -2.65 -12.04 -6.64
CA GLU A 185 -3.50 -12.68 -5.67
C GLU A 185 -4.30 -11.67 -4.85
N ASN A 186 -3.70 -10.54 -4.45
CA ASN A 186 -4.40 -9.45 -3.79
C ASN A 186 -5.48 -8.84 -4.71
N ILE A 187 -5.14 -8.48 -5.95
CA ILE A 187 -6.11 -7.92 -6.91
C ILE A 187 -7.28 -8.87 -7.17
N LEU A 188 -7.03 -10.17 -7.25
CA LEU A 188 -8.04 -11.19 -7.55
C LEU A 188 -8.63 -11.87 -6.31
N ASN A 189 -8.34 -11.38 -5.10
CA ASN A 189 -8.90 -11.96 -3.88
C ASN A 189 -10.40 -11.62 -3.78
N PRO A 190 -11.31 -12.62 -3.77
CA PRO A 190 -12.75 -12.38 -3.65
C PRO A 190 -13.16 -11.84 -2.27
N ALA A 191 -12.31 -12.00 -1.24
CA ALA A 191 -12.62 -11.52 0.10
C ALA A 191 -12.40 -10.01 0.26
N LEU A 192 -11.49 -9.41 -0.52
CA LEU A 192 -11.20 -7.98 -0.48
C LEU A 192 -12.33 -7.18 -1.14
N THR A 193 -12.75 -6.10 -0.47
CA THR A 193 -13.91 -5.28 -0.88
C THR A 193 -13.59 -3.81 -1.07
N LEU A 194 -12.57 -3.29 -0.36
CA LEU A 194 -12.12 -1.91 -0.43
C LEU A 194 -10.72 -1.82 -0.99
N ILE A 195 -10.41 -0.72 -1.67
CA ILE A 195 -9.08 -0.37 -2.16
C ILE A 195 -8.80 1.12 -1.95
N GLY A 196 -7.60 1.46 -1.53
CA GLY A 196 -7.03 2.79 -1.63
C GLY A 196 -5.83 2.78 -2.56
N ILE A 197 -5.66 3.83 -3.36
CA ILE A 197 -4.58 3.89 -4.35
C ILE A 197 -3.82 5.21 -4.22
N GLY A 198 -2.50 5.11 -4.09
CA GLY A 198 -1.56 6.23 -4.15
C GLY A 198 -0.64 6.09 -5.36
N VAL A 199 -0.44 7.18 -6.12
CA VAL A 199 0.54 7.24 -7.21
C VAL A 199 1.39 8.49 -7.01
N VAL A 200 2.70 8.31 -6.86
CA VAL A 200 3.65 9.38 -6.54
C VAL A 200 4.77 9.43 -7.59
N PRO A 201 4.97 10.56 -8.29
CA PRO A 201 6.08 10.72 -9.22
C PRO A 201 7.40 11.02 -8.49
N GLY A 202 8.53 10.82 -9.16
CA GLY A 202 9.84 11.32 -8.70
C GLY A 202 10.81 10.28 -8.12
N SER A 203 10.60 8.99 -8.42
CA SER A 203 11.55 7.93 -8.09
C SER A 203 12.44 7.57 -9.29
N VAL A 204 13.45 6.72 -9.06
CA VAL A 204 14.25 6.09 -10.14
C VAL A 204 13.41 5.26 -11.12
N TYR A 205 12.19 4.90 -10.72
CA TYR A 205 11.24 4.14 -11.53
C TYR A 205 10.27 5.05 -12.32
N GLY A 206 10.38 6.37 -12.21
CA GLY A 206 9.43 7.33 -12.75
C GLY A 206 8.27 7.59 -11.79
N THR A 207 7.41 6.59 -11.56
CA THR A 207 6.34 6.65 -10.54
C THR A 207 6.39 5.47 -9.59
N ILE A 208 5.94 5.71 -8.35
CA ILE A 208 5.63 4.68 -7.36
C ILE A 208 4.11 4.57 -7.23
N SER A 209 3.59 3.36 -7.32
CA SER A 209 2.21 3.00 -7.09
C SER A 209 2.09 2.18 -5.80
N VAL A 210 1.11 2.52 -4.97
CA VAL A 210 0.75 1.80 -3.74
C VAL A 210 -0.74 1.48 -3.79
N GLN A 211 -1.11 0.23 -3.55
CA GLN A 211 -2.50 -0.20 -3.37
C GLN A 211 -2.68 -0.80 -1.99
N GLU A 212 -3.61 -0.27 -1.21
CA GLU A 212 -3.98 -0.76 0.11
C GLU A 212 -5.38 -1.36 0.05
N PHE A 213 -5.54 -2.62 0.42
CA PHE A 213 -6.81 -3.33 0.34
C PHE A 213 -7.36 -3.66 1.72
N LEU A 214 -8.68 -3.73 1.85
CA LEU A 214 -9.32 -4.05 3.12
C LEU A 214 -10.68 -4.76 2.96
N THR A 215 -11.00 -5.61 3.93
CA THR A 215 -12.34 -6.17 4.16
C THR A 215 -12.82 -5.75 5.56
N PRO A 216 -13.92 -4.99 5.69
CA PRO A 216 -14.47 -4.61 6.98
C PRO A 216 -14.74 -5.84 7.86
N ALA A 217 -14.52 -5.70 9.16
CA ALA A 217 -14.75 -6.79 10.11
C ALA A 217 -16.26 -7.06 10.28
N PRO A 218 -16.69 -8.34 10.38
CA PRO A 218 -18.08 -8.64 10.68
C PRO A 218 -18.48 -8.32 12.13
N TRP A 219 -17.52 -8.21 13.05
CA TRP A 219 -17.78 -7.95 14.49
C TRP A 219 -17.81 -6.46 14.85
N SER A 220 -17.15 -5.61 14.06
CA SER A 220 -17.14 -4.17 14.23
C SER A 220 -16.71 -3.54 12.90
N ALA A 221 -17.66 -3.40 11.98
CA ALA A 221 -17.33 -3.02 10.62
C ALA A 221 -16.68 -1.65 10.56
N TYR A 222 -15.53 -1.56 9.90
CA TYR A 222 -15.02 -0.31 9.38
C TYR A 222 -16.07 0.31 8.46
N ILE A 223 -16.44 1.55 8.76
CA ILE A 223 -17.36 2.35 7.96
C ILE A 223 -16.51 3.39 7.25
N SER A 224 -16.43 3.28 5.92
CA SER A 224 -15.82 4.31 5.07
C SER A 224 -16.47 5.65 5.36
N SER A 225 -15.77 6.52 6.08
CA SER A 225 -16.26 7.86 6.38
C SER A 225 -16.19 8.76 5.14
N SER A 226 -17.12 9.70 5.01
CA SER A 226 -16.93 10.84 4.13
C SER A 226 -15.88 11.75 4.76
N ALA A 227 -14.63 11.54 4.39
CA ALA A 227 -13.48 12.41 4.57
C ALA A 227 -13.74 13.68 5.42
N ALA A 228 -13.61 13.59 6.74
CA ALA A 228 -13.00 14.71 7.44
C ALA A 228 -11.54 14.71 6.97
N SER A 229 -11.20 15.62 6.04
CA SER A 229 -9.82 15.75 5.59
C SER A 229 -9.04 16.42 6.71
N TYR A 230 -8.34 15.66 7.53
CA TYR A 230 -7.29 16.22 8.34
C TYR A 230 -6.12 16.52 7.39
N PRO A 231 -5.77 17.80 7.17
CA PRO A 231 -4.59 18.10 6.38
C PRO A 231 -3.37 17.46 7.06
N PRO A 232 -2.36 17.01 6.29
CA PRO A 232 -1.12 16.54 6.90
C PRO A 232 -0.56 17.58 7.87
N PRO A 233 0.13 17.14 8.95
CA PRO A 233 0.74 18.06 9.89
C PRO A 233 1.69 19.02 9.16
N GLN A 234 1.71 20.27 9.63
CA GLN A 234 2.63 21.30 9.13
C GLN A 234 3.89 21.22 9.99
N LEU A 235 5.01 20.78 9.40
CA LEU A 235 6.28 20.57 10.09
C LEU A 235 7.32 21.60 9.62
N SER A 236 8.04 22.18 10.57
CA SER A 236 9.24 22.97 10.33
C SER A 236 10.36 22.55 11.27
N ILE A 237 11.61 22.86 10.89
CA ILE A 237 12.80 22.61 11.72
C ILE A 237 13.32 23.97 12.18
N GLN A 238 13.48 24.13 13.49
CA GLN A 238 14.23 25.22 14.09
C GLN A 238 15.60 24.71 14.53
N THR A 239 16.64 25.53 14.35
CA THR A 239 18.00 25.16 14.75
C THR A 239 18.67 26.23 15.60
N SER A 240 19.53 25.78 16.51
CA SER A 240 20.46 26.63 17.26
C SER A 240 21.81 25.94 17.36
N ARG A 241 22.90 26.68 17.13
CA ARG A 241 24.26 26.16 17.10
C ARG A 241 25.03 26.56 18.36
N ASP A 242 25.76 25.63 18.94
CA ASP A 242 26.76 25.86 19.99
C ASP A 242 28.14 25.64 19.35
N ASP A 243 28.83 26.74 19.02
CA ASP A 243 30.12 26.69 18.33
C ASP A 243 31.26 26.21 19.24
N ASP A 244 31.17 26.44 20.55
CA ASP A 244 32.19 26.03 21.52
C ASP A 244 32.19 24.50 21.69
N LEU A 245 31.01 23.90 21.65
CA LEU A 245 30.84 22.44 21.74
C LEU A 245 30.72 21.75 20.37
N SER A 246 30.73 22.51 19.27
CA SER A 246 30.48 21.99 17.91
C SER A 246 29.17 21.20 17.80
N LEU A 247 28.10 21.68 18.43
CA LEU A 247 26.79 21.03 18.43
C LEU A 247 25.76 21.83 17.61
N LEU A 248 24.90 21.11 16.90
CA LEU A 248 23.68 21.67 16.32
C LEU A 248 22.47 21.06 17.02
N HIS A 249 21.68 21.90 17.68
CA HIS A 249 20.39 21.51 18.22
C HIS A 249 19.32 21.74 17.16
N CYS A 250 18.52 20.71 16.89
CA CYS A 250 17.38 20.74 15.99
C CYS A 250 16.10 20.46 16.78
N GLN A 251 15.08 21.28 16.56
CA GLN A 251 13.76 21.13 17.17
C GLN A 251 12.72 21.08 16.05
N ALA A 252 11.88 20.05 16.05
CA ALA A 252 10.71 20.00 15.18
C ALA A 252 9.61 20.87 15.80
N TYR A 253 9.00 21.69 14.97
CA TYR A 253 7.83 22.49 15.33
C TYR A 253 6.65 22.08 14.45
N ILE A 254 5.54 21.74 15.10
CA ILE A 254 4.31 21.30 14.45
C ILE A 254 3.22 22.34 14.72
N GLU A 255 2.70 22.99 13.68
CA GLU A 255 1.72 24.07 13.85
C GLU A 255 0.30 23.55 14.19
N ASN A 256 -0.10 22.39 13.66
CA ASN A 256 -1.48 21.88 13.72
C ASN A 256 -1.59 20.41 14.18
N GLY A 257 -0.67 19.91 15.01
CA GLY A 257 -0.48 18.46 15.17
C GLY A 257 -0.51 17.96 16.60
N LEU A 258 -1.60 18.25 17.32
CA LEU A 258 -1.89 17.56 18.59
C LEU A 258 -1.94 16.03 18.42
N ASP A 259 -2.19 15.56 17.20
CA ASP A 259 -2.32 14.13 16.85
C ASP A 259 -1.03 13.55 16.21
N VAL A 260 0.10 14.28 16.22
CA VAL A 260 1.39 13.73 15.75
C VAL A 260 1.90 12.70 16.74
N VAL A 261 2.00 11.46 16.27
CA VAL A 261 2.43 10.32 17.10
C VAL A 261 3.91 10.00 16.95
N ARG A 262 4.55 10.45 15.87
CA ARG A 262 5.97 10.14 15.62
C ARG A 262 6.65 11.24 14.82
N ILE A 263 7.84 11.63 15.27
CA ILE A 263 8.80 12.45 14.53
C ILE A 263 10.09 11.64 14.38
N THR A 264 10.57 11.48 13.14
CA THR A 264 11.78 10.74 12.80
C THR A 264 12.75 11.64 12.05
N TRP A 265 14.01 11.63 12.47
CA TRP A 265 15.08 12.44 11.92
C TRP A 265 16.08 11.59 11.14
N PHE A 266 16.57 12.15 10.04
CA PHE A 266 17.63 11.58 9.22
C PHE A 266 18.65 12.66 8.88
N LEU A 267 19.92 12.28 8.75
CA LEU A 267 20.96 13.07 8.11
C LEU A 267 21.22 12.47 6.73
N ASP A 268 21.48 13.32 5.74
CA ASP A 268 21.90 12.84 4.43
C ASP A 268 23.17 11.98 4.55
N LYS A 269 23.09 10.79 3.97
CA LYS A 269 24.01 9.63 4.10
C LYS A 269 23.61 8.70 5.26
N VAL A 270 23.15 7.52 4.84
CA VAL A 270 22.41 6.47 5.56
C VAL A 270 23.20 5.79 6.71
N GLU A 271 24.41 6.24 7.02
CA GLU A 271 25.23 5.62 8.06
C GLU A 271 24.85 6.09 9.48
N VAL A 272 24.11 7.20 9.60
CA VAL A 272 23.57 7.65 10.89
C VAL A 272 22.22 7.00 11.12
N PRO A 273 22.04 6.21 12.20
CA PRO A 273 20.73 5.65 12.55
C PRO A 273 19.69 6.76 12.71
N ALA A 274 18.49 6.51 12.20
CA ALA A 274 17.36 7.42 12.36
C ALA A 274 17.11 7.70 13.85
N GLN A 275 16.83 8.96 14.19
CA GLN A 275 16.54 9.37 15.55
C GLN A 275 15.04 9.65 15.72
N VAL A 276 14.47 9.25 16.84
CA VAL A 276 13.04 9.45 17.12
C VAL A 276 12.88 10.41 18.29
N GLY A 277 12.02 11.42 18.12
CA GLY A 277 11.73 12.39 19.16
C GLY A 277 11.45 13.79 18.62
N PRO A 278 10.99 14.72 19.47
CA PRO A 278 10.67 16.09 19.04
C PRO A 278 11.92 16.92 18.72
N SER A 279 13.10 16.47 19.14
CA SER A 279 14.37 17.16 18.93
C SER A 279 15.49 16.16 18.66
N TRP A 280 16.55 16.67 18.05
CA TRP A 280 17.80 15.94 17.83
C TRP A 280 18.98 16.89 18.02
N THR A 281 20.02 16.45 18.73
CA THR A 281 21.30 17.16 18.81
C THR A 281 22.34 16.41 17.99
N LEU A 282 22.94 17.10 17.03
CA LEU A 282 23.96 16.56 16.13
C LEU A 282 25.34 17.09 16.55
N ASP A 283 26.29 16.17 16.70
CA ASP A 283 27.70 16.50 16.86
C ASP A 283 28.32 16.79 15.49
N LEU A 284 28.70 18.04 15.27
CA LEU A 284 29.22 18.52 13.99
C LEU A 284 30.69 18.13 13.78
N SER A 285 31.43 17.75 14.83
CA SER A 285 32.86 17.44 14.74
C SER A 285 33.15 16.19 13.91
N HIS A 286 32.15 15.34 13.71
CA HIS A 286 32.24 14.10 12.94
C HIS A 286 31.76 14.23 11.49
N LEU A 287 31.27 15.42 11.10
CA LEU A 287 30.80 15.64 9.73
C LEU A 287 31.96 16.00 8.80
N SER A 288 31.98 15.37 7.62
CA SER A 288 32.91 15.76 6.55
C SER A 288 32.62 17.18 6.07
N PRO A 289 33.61 17.94 5.56
CA PRO A 289 33.34 19.24 4.94
C PRO A 289 32.29 19.17 3.82
N GLY A 290 31.53 20.26 3.65
CA GLY A 290 30.51 20.43 2.62
C GLY A 290 29.08 20.42 3.13
N LYS A 291 28.12 20.31 2.20
CA LYS A 291 26.70 20.40 2.51
C LYS A 291 26.16 19.12 3.10
N HIS A 292 25.42 19.28 4.19
CA HIS A 292 24.61 18.24 4.82
C HIS A 292 23.17 18.73 4.97
N THR A 293 22.23 17.79 4.93
CA THR A 293 20.80 18.01 4.97
C THR A 293 20.19 17.13 6.04
N ILE A 294 19.59 17.77 7.02
CA ILE A 294 18.79 17.12 8.05
C ILE A 294 17.35 17.07 7.53
N PHE A 295 16.75 15.90 7.62
CA PHE A 295 15.34 15.68 7.33
C PHE A 295 14.61 15.36 8.62
N ALA A 296 13.43 15.95 8.80
CA ALA A 296 12.48 15.59 9.83
C ALA A 296 11.20 15.13 9.15
N PHE A 297 10.64 14.03 9.62
CA PHE A 297 9.39 13.48 9.12
C PHE A 297 8.41 13.32 10.27
N ALA A 298 7.17 13.78 10.09
CA ALA A 298 6.12 13.61 11.09
C ALA A 298 4.96 12.78 10.53
N VAL A 299 4.43 11.89 11.38
CA VAL A 299 3.27 11.04 11.10
C VAL A 299 2.24 11.22 12.21
N ASP A 300 0.98 11.38 11.82
CA ASP A 300 -0.16 11.48 12.75
C ASP A 300 -0.89 10.15 12.95
N GLU A 301 -1.91 10.16 13.82
CA GLU A 301 -2.75 8.97 14.11
C GLU A 301 -3.45 8.41 12.87
N GLU A 302 -3.75 9.24 11.87
CA GLU A 302 -4.39 8.78 10.62
C GLU A 302 -3.37 8.34 9.55
N GLN A 303 -2.08 8.31 9.89
CA GLN A 303 -0.96 8.04 8.99
C GLN A 303 -0.73 9.12 7.91
N ASN A 304 -1.24 10.33 8.10
CA ASN A 304 -0.82 11.44 7.23
C ASN A 304 0.66 11.74 7.47
N TYR A 305 1.36 12.10 6.40
CA TYR A 305 2.82 12.22 6.37
C TYR A 305 3.23 13.62 5.89
N THR A 306 4.23 14.18 6.55
CA THR A 306 4.86 15.46 6.20
C THR A 306 6.37 15.37 6.40
N ALA A 307 7.11 16.21 5.69
CA ALA A 307 8.57 16.29 5.77
C ALA A 307 9.03 17.75 5.82
N ALA A 308 10.09 18.01 6.58
CA ALA A 308 10.83 19.25 6.56
C ALA A 308 12.32 18.96 6.40
N ARG A 309 13.06 19.93 5.87
CA ARG A 309 14.50 19.82 5.68
C ARG A 309 15.23 21.08 6.13
N TYR A 310 16.43 20.90 6.64
CA TYR A 310 17.36 21.97 6.98
C TYR A 310 18.73 21.61 6.40
N THR A 311 19.33 22.51 5.62
CA THR A 311 20.65 22.32 5.04
C THR A 311 21.66 23.21 5.77
N LEU A 312 22.78 22.62 6.15
CA LEU A 312 23.95 23.30 6.69
C LEU A 312 25.16 23.07 5.79
N ASP A 313 26.11 24.00 5.85
CA ASP A 313 27.38 23.94 5.15
C ASP A 313 28.50 23.90 6.20
N MET A 314 29.32 22.85 6.15
CA MET A 314 30.40 22.54 7.11
C MET A 314 31.77 22.88 6.55
#